data_AF-A0A950HP09-F1
#
_entry.id   AF-A0A950HP09-F1
#
_cell.length_a   1.000
_cell.length_b   1.000
_cell.length_c   1.000
_cell.angle_alpha   90.00
_cell.angle_beta   90.00
_cell.angle_gamma   90.00
#
_symmetry.space_group_name_H-M   'P 1'
#
loop_
_entity.id
_entity.type
_entity.pdbx_description
1 polymer ?
#
loop_
_entity_poly.entity_id
_entity_poly.type
_entity_poly.pdbx_seq_one_letter_code
_entity_poly.pdbx_strand_id
1 'polypeptide(L)' 'MRSQVGTLLDALGLRFAALDFVVAPDGRWWFLECHPNGQWAWIGEETGMPIACALADALEGRSQP' A
#
# COMPACT_ATOMS: atom_id res chain seq x y z
N MET A 1 -11.49 -5.97 -0.66
CA MET A 1 -10.04 -5.77 -0.54
C MET A 1 -9.61 -4.34 -0.84
N ARG A 2 -9.51 -3.89 -2.10
CA ARG A 2 -9.05 -2.53 -2.44
C ARG A 2 -9.79 -1.41 -1.71
N SER A 3 -11.13 -1.43 -1.71
CA SER A 3 -11.95 -0.43 -1.02
C SER A 3 -11.70 -0.41 0.50
N GLN A 4 -11.54 -1.58 1.11
CA GLN A 4 -11.29 -1.73 2.55
C GLN A 4 -9.92 -1.17 2.94
N VAL A 5 -8.89 -1.35 2.11
CA VAL A 5 -7.57 -0.73 2.31
C VAL A 5 -7.68 0.79 2.25
N GLY A 6 -8.42 1.34 1.28
CA GLY A 6 -8.68 2.79 1.20
C GLY A 6 -9.34 3.31 2.48
N THR A 7 -10.43 2.67 2.94
CA THR A 7 -11.11 3.06 4.18
C THR A 7 -10.21 2.98 5.41
N LEU A 8 -9.33 1.98 5.49
CA LEU A 8 -8.36 1.86 6.59
C LEU A 8 -7.38 3.04 6.59
N LEU A 9 -6.80 3.37 5.44
CA LEU A 9 -5.86 4.48 5.30
C LEU A 9 -6.53 5.82 5.64
N ASP A 10 -7.76 6.05 5.17
CA ASP A 10 -8.54 7.25 5.49
C ASP A 10 -8.82 7.35 7.00
N ALA A 11 -9.23 6.24 7.63
CA ALA A 11 -9.51 6.20 9.07
C ALA A 11 -8.27 6.46 9.93
N LEU A 12 -7.07 6.10 9.43
CA LEU A 12 -5.79 6.34 10.11
C LEU A 12 -5.13 7.67 9.70
N GLY A 13 -5.71 8.42 8.76
CA GLY A 13 -5.12 9.64 8.23
C GLY A 13 -3.80 9.41 7.49
N LEU A 14 -3.62 8.22 6.92
CA LEU A 14 -2.39 7.82 6.22
C LEU A 14 -2.55 8.01 4.71
N ARG A 15 -1.59 8.68 4.09
CA ARG A 15 -1.50 8.75 2.62
C ARG A 15 -0.77 7.55 2.01
N PHE A 16 0.00 6.84 2.82
CA PHE A 16 0.79 5.68 2.43
C PHE A 16 0.97 4.74 3.63
N ALA A 17 0.99 3.44 3.35
CA ALA A 17 1.51 2.40 4.24
C ALA A 17 1.93 1.18 3.41
N ALA A 18 2.86 0.38 3.93
CA ALA A 18 3.01 -1.01 3.51
C ALA A 18 2.04 -1.88 4.32
N LEU A 19 1.32 -2.79 3.67
CA LEU A 19 0.34 -3.65 4.33
C LEU A 19 0.66 -5.12 4.04
N ASP A 20 0.65 -5.93 5.10
CA ASP A 20 0.95 -7.34 5.03
C ASP A 20 -0.32 -8.18 5.15
N PHE A 21 -0.44 -9.16 4.24
CA PHE A 21 -1.57 -10.07 4.17
C PHE A 21 -1.12 -11.51 3.97
N VAL A 22 -1.94 -12.45 4.45
CA VAL A 22 -1.83 -13.88 4.13
C VAL A 22 -3.10 -14.32 3.43
N VAL A 23 -2.96 -15.05 2.32
CA VAL A 23 -4.09 -15.71 1.65
C VAL A 23 -4.08 -17.18 2.06
N ALA A 24 -5.11 -17.60 2.79
CA ALA A 24 -5.29 -18.99 3.18
C ALA A 24 -5.58 -19.88 1.94
N PRO A 25 -5.37 -21.20 2.00
CA PRO A 25 -5.62 -22.09 0.87
C PRO A 25 -7.06 -22.07 0.33
N ASP A 26 -8.02 -21.65 1.15
CA ASP A 26 -9.43 -21.47 0.77
C ASP A 26 -9.74 -20.07 0.20
N GLY A 27 -8.72 -19.25 -0.06
CA GLY A 27 -8.84 -17.92 -0.64
C GLY A 27 -9.20 -16.82 0.36
N ARG A 28 -9.35 -17.11 1.66
CA ARG A 28 -9.57 -16.06 2.67
C ARG A 28 -8.31 -15.24 2.88
N TRP A 29 -8.49 -13.92 2.93
CA TRP A 29 -7.43 -12.96 3.21
C TRP A 29 -7.39 -12.62 4.69
N TRP A 30 -6.21 -12.73 5.29
CA TRP A 30 -5.93 -12.31 6.66
C TRP A 30 -5.06 -11.06 6.63
N PHE A 31 -5.54 -9.99 7.24
CA PHE A 31 -4.74 -8.81 7.52
C PHE A 31 -3.80 -9.09 8.69
N LEU A 32 -2.52 -8.74 8.54
CA LEU A 32 -1.52 -8.90 9.59
C LEU A 32 -1.12 -7.55 10.17
N GLU A 33 -0.70 -6.62 9.30
CA GLU A 33 -0.05 -5.39 9.74
C GLU A 33 -0.23 -4.24 8.74
N CYS A 34 -0.20 -3.02 9.27
CA CYS A 34 -0.17 -1.77 8.52
C CYS A 34 1.01 -0.93 9.02
N HIS A 35 2.04 -0.78 8.20
CA HIS A 35 3.27 -0.07 8.51
C HIS A 35 3.35 1.26 7.75
N PRO A 36 3.13 2.42 8.41
CA PRO A 36 3.20 3.74 7.76
C PRO A 36 4.57 4.07 7.14
N ASN A 37 5.63 3.48 7.70
CA ASN A 37 7.02 3.67 7.27
C ASN A 37 7.65 2.37 6.75
N GLY A 38 6.84 1.43 6.27
CA GLY A 38 7.34 0.17 5.73
C GLY A 38 8.22 0.39 4.50
N GLN A 39 9.24 -0.46 4.35
CA GLN A 39 10.13 -0.42 3.18
C GLN A 39 9.36 -0.83 1.91
N TRP A 40 9.53 -0.06 0.85
CA TRP A 40 8.80 -0.24 -0.41
C TRP A 40 9.71 -0.33 -1.64
N ALA A 41 10.95 0.14 -1.54
CA ALA A 41 11.86 0.29 -2.68
C ALA A 41 12.13 -1.03 -3.41
N TRP A 42 12.45 -2.08 -2.64
CA TRP A 42 12.74 -3.41 -3.18
C TRP A 42 11.57 -4.00 -3.99
N ILE A 43 10.32 -3.70 -3.63
CA ILE A 43 9.16 -4.17 -4.40
C ILE A 43 9.15 -3.54 -5.79
N GLY A 44 9.46 -2.25 -5.90
CA GLY A 44 9.56 -1.56 -7.19
C GLY A 44 10.67 -2.15 -8.06
N GLU A 45 11.80 -2.50 -7.45
CA GLU A 45 12.92 -3.16 -8.11
C GLU A 45 12.55 -4.56 -8.64
N GLU A 46 11.89 -5.38 -7.81
CA GLU A 46 11.52 -6.77 -8.16
C GLU A 46 10.34 -6.85 -9.15
N THR A 47 9.40 -5.92 -9.08
CA THR A 47 8.16 -5.96 -9.89
C THR A 47 8.17 -5.04 -11.11
N GLY A 48 9.13 -4.12 -11.19
CA GLY A 48 9.13 -3.04 -12.18
C GLY A 48 8.04 -1.99 -11.97
N MET A 49 7.33 -2.02 -10.83
CA MET A 49 6.29 -1.03 -10.53
C MET A 49 6.92 0.34 -10.21
N PRO A 50 6.32 1.45 -10.70
CA PRO A 50 6.85 2.80 -10.51
C PRO A 50 6.50 3.37 -9.13
N ILE A 51 6.79 2.63 -8.05
CA ILE A 51 6.41 2.99 -6.67
C ILE A 51 7.05 4.32 -6.26
N ALA A 52 8.33 4.53 -6.59
CA ALA A 52 9.03 5.78 -6.31
C ALA A 52 8.36 6.99 -6.98
N CYS A 53 7.95 6.85 -8.25
CA CYS A 53 7.23 7.90 -8.99
C CYS A 53 5.86 8.17 -8.35
N ALA A 54 5.11 7.13 -7.99
CA ALA A 54 3.81 7.29 -7.34
C ALA A 54 3.92 8.00 -5.98
N LEU A 55 4.98 7.72 -5.20
CA LEU A 55 5.25 8.43 -3.95
C LEU A 55 5.65 9.89 -4.19
N ALA A 56 6.48 10.18 -5.19
CA ALA A 56 6.83 11.54 -5.58
C ALA A 56 5.59 12.34 -6.01
N ASP A 57 4.76 11.76 -6.88
CA ASP A 57 3.50 12.36 -7.30
C ASP A 57 2.53 12.58 -6.12
N ALA A 58 2.49 11.65 -5.15
CA ALA A 58 1.75 11.86 -3.91
C ALA A 58 2.28 13.07 -3.12
N LEU A 59 3.60 13.19 -2.94
CA LEU A 59 4.23 14.32 -2.26
C LEU A 59 3.98 15.65 -2.98
N GLU A 60 4.00 15.65 -4.31
CA GLU A 60 3.80 16.83 -5.15
C GLU A 60 2.32 17.17 -5.40
N GLY A 61 1.39 16.37 -4.88
CA GLY A 61 -0.05 16.58 -5.05
C GLY A 61 -0.56 16.29 -6.47
N ARG A 62 0.17 15.47 -7.23
CA ARG A 62 -0.16 15.03 -8.60
C ARG A 62 -0.71 13.61 -8.66
N SER A 63 -1.11 13.05 -7.53
CA SER A 63 -1.62 11.67 -7.45
C SER A 63 -2.87 11.52 -8.32
N GLN A 64 -2.92 10.46 -9.12
CA GLN A 64 -4.11 10.09 -9.86
C GLN A 64 -5.22 9.71 -8.86
N PRO A 65 -6.50 10.09 -9.11
CA PRO A 65 -7.62 9.73 -8.23
C PRO A 65 -7.83 8.23 -8.10
#